data_AF-A0A7W1HJ00-F1
#
_entry.id   AF-A0A7W1HJ00-F1
#
_cell.length_a   1.000
_cell.length_b   1.000
_cell.length_c   1.000
_cell.angle_alpha   90.00
_cell.angle_beta   90.00
_cell.angle_gamma   90.00
#
_symmetry.space_group_name_H-M   'P 1'
#
loop_
_entity.id
_entity.type
_entity.pdbx_description
1 polymer ?
#
loop_
_entity_poly.entity_id
_entity_poly.type
_entity_poly.pdbx_seq_one_letter_code
_entity_poly.pdbx_strand_id
1 'polypeptide(L)'
;MMHTVLIANRGEIACRIARTCRRSGIGTVAVFSDADADALHVRSCDVAVRLPGTAPADTYLRADLLVDAARRAGADAVHPGYGFLAESADFATAVIVAGLTWIGPPPAAIAAMGSKIEAKALMRAAGVPVLPDSTVEGATDLATIGYPMLVKASAGGGGRGMRIVTAPDELDVALASAEREAVAAFGDGRVF
;
A
#
# COMPACT_ATOMS: atom_id res chain seq x y z
N MET A 1 25.69 2.96 3.24
CA MET A 1 25.21 3.66 4.46
C MET A 1 24.23 4.71 3.97
N MET A 2 23.07 4.89 4.62
CA MET A 2 22.08 5.88 4.18
C MET A 2 22.42 7.25 4.76
N HIS A 3 22.46 8.27 3.93
CA HIS A 3 22.79 9.64 4.32
C HIS A 3 21.59 10.57 4.22
N THR A 4 20.73 10.39 3.20
CA THR A 4 19.58 11.26 2.96
C THR A 4 18.37 10.45 2.48
N VAL A 5 17.27 10.51 3.23
CA VAL A 5 16.05 9.76 2.95
C VAL A 5 14.98 10.68 2.39
N LEU A 6 14.45 10.37 1.21
CA LEU A 6 13.16 10.91 0.77
C LEU A 6 12.03 10.12 1.41
N ILE A 7 11.08 10.84 2.01
CA ILE A 7 9.90 10.25 2.62
C ILE A 7 8.75 10.39 1.63
N ALA A 8 8.40 9.30 0.94
CA ALA A 8 7.36 9.24 -0.08
C ALA A 8 5.96 9.14 0.55
N ASN A 9 5.66 10.06 1.47
CA ASN A 9 4.41 10.11 2.20
C ASN A 9 4.17 11.54 2.73
N ARG A 10 3.04 11.76 3.42
CA ARG A 10 2.63 13.05 3.99
C ARG A 10 2.14 12.94 5.43
N GLY A 11 1.93 14.07 6.08
CA GLY A 11 1.26 14.11 7.39
C GLY A 11 2.08 13.45 8.50
N GLU A 12 1.40 12.80 9.45
CA GLU A 12 2.04 12.33 10.69
C GLU A 12 3.16 11.31 10.44
N ILE A 13 2.96 10.38 9.50
CA ILE A 13 3.94 9.32 9.25
C ILE A 13 5.24 9.87 8.68
N ALA A 14 5.14 10.92 7.85
CA ALA A 14 6.31 11.64 7.36
C ALA A 14 7.05 12.33 8.51
N CYS A 15 6.34 13.00 9.43
CA CYS A 15 6.95 13.57 10.64
C CYS A 15 7.61 12.49 11.53
N ARG A 16 6.97 11.33 11.68
CA ARG A 16 7.45 10.18 12.48
C ARG A 16 8.76 9.62 11.91
N ILE A 17 8.86 9.49 10.60
CA ILE A 17 10.07 9.02 9.91
C ILE A 17 11.17 10.09 10.04
N ALA A 18 10.85 11.36 9.72
CA ALA A 18 11.82 12.46 9.79
C ALA A 18 12.45 12.59 11.19
N ARG A 19 11.64 12.46 12.24
CA ARG A 19 12.12 12.44 13.64
C ARG A 19 13.12 11.32 13.91
N THR A 20 12.99 10.16 13.27
CA THR A 20 13.94 9.04 13.44
C THR A 20 15.21 9.28 12.67
N CYS A 21 15.11 9.70 11.40
CA CYS A 21 16.26 10.08 10.59
C CYS A 21 17.12 11.14 11.31
N ARG A 22 16.50 12.19 11.86
CA ARG A 22 17.19 13.23 12.63
C ARG A 22 17.94 12.68 13.84
N ARG A 23 17.33 11.77 14.61
CA ARG A 23 18.00 11.11 15.76
C ARG A 23 19.18 10.24 15.33
N SER A 24 19.16 9.74 14.11
CA SER A 24 20.22 8.91 13.52
C SER A 24 21.24 9.71 12.71
N GLY A 25 21.14 11.05 12.65
CA GLY A 25 22.03 11.88 11.85
C GLY A 25 21.83 11.74 10.33
N ILE A 26 20.67 11.28 9.89
CA ILE A 26 20.29 11.08 8.49
C ILE A 26 19.45 12.29 8.02
N GLY A 27 19.82 12.89 6.89
CA GLY A 27 19.10 13.97 6.25
C GLY A 27 17.75 13.53 5.69
N THR A 28 16.81 14.46 5.54
CA THR A 28 15.42 14.16 5.20
C THR A 28 14.87 15.06 4.11
N VAL A 29 14.16 14.45 3.15
CA VAL A 29 13.46 15.14 2.08
C VAL A 29 11.97 14.87 2.19
N ALA A 30 11.17 15.91 2.39
CA ALA A 30 9.72 15.86 2.24
C ALA A 30 9.33 15.99 0.78
N VAL A 31 8.24 15.32 0.39
CA VAL A 31 7.46 15.67 -0.81
C VAL A 31 6.12 16.26 -0.41
N PHE A 32 5.57 17.16 -1.22
CA PHE A 32 4.27 17.77 -0.93
C PHE A 32 3.50 18.13 -2.19
N SER A 33 2.17 17.91 -2.16
CA SER A 33 1.24 18.45 -3.16
C SER A 33 1.00 19.94 -2.94
N ASP A 34 0.39 20.63 -3.91
CA ASP A 34 0.05 22.06 -3.78
C ASP A 34 -0.86 22.35 -2.58
N ALA A 35 -1.76 21.42 -2.25
CA ALA A 35 -2.64 21.53 -1.08
C ALA A 35 -1.92 21.33 0.26
N ASP A 36 -0.73 20.72 0.25
CA ASP A 36 0.05 20.39 1.43
C ASP A 36 1.25 21.33 1.65
N ALA A 37 1.36 22.43 0.90
CA ALA A 37 2.50 23.35 0.95
C ALA A 37 2.83 23.83 2.38
N ASP A 38 1.80 24.10 3.19
CA ASP A 38 1.93 24.55 4.58
C ASP A 38 1.79 23.41 5.61
N ALA A 39 1.80 22.14 5.18
CA ALA A 39 1.64 21.01 6.08
C ALA A 39 2.85 20.84 7.01
N LEU A 40 2.61 20.28 8.20
CA LEU A 40 3.66 20.12 9.22
C LEU A 40 4.84 19.26 8.74
N HIS A 41 4.60 18.23 7.92
CA HIS A 41 5.67 17.33 7.47
C HIS A 41 6.66 18.02 6.54
N VAL A 42 6.21 19.03 5.78
CA VAL A 42 7.05 19.87 4.91
C VAL A 42 8.10 20.60 5.75
N ARG A 43 7.68 21.19 6.89
CA ARG A 43 8.58 21.87 7.83
C ARG A 43 9.38 20.93 8.73
N SER A 44 9.02 19.64 8.75
CA SER A 44 9.67 18.65 9.61
C SER A 44 10.92 18.04 8.97
N CYS A 45 11.09 18.20 7.66
CA CYS A 45 12.24 17.70 6.90
C CYS A 45 13.23 18.83 6.56
N ASP A 46 14.44 18.47 6.16
CA ASP A 46 15.52 19.42 5.89
C ASP A 46 15.38 20.07 4.50
N VAL A 47 14.87 19.30 3.54
CA VAL A 47 14.54 19.75 2.18
C VAL A 47 13.10 19.36 1.87
N ALA A 48 12.40 20.17 1.05
CA ALA A 48 11.07 19.85 0.57
C ALA A 48 11.00 20.00 -0.96
N VAL A 49 10.42 19.00 -1.63
CA VAL A 49 10.21 19.00 -3.08
C VAL A 49 8.72 19.01 -3.39
N ARG A 50 8.31 19.99 -4.18
CA ARG A 50 6.93 20.12 -4.66
C ARG A 50 6.61 19.04 -5.70
N LEU A 51 5.48 18.37 -5.51
CA LEU A 51 4.79 17.53 -6.49
C LEU A 51 3.63 18.35 -7.09
N PRO A 52 3.69 18.75 -8.36
CA PRO A 52 2.63 19.56 -8.96
C PRO A 52 1.29 18.84 -8.93
N GLY A 53 0.22 19.53 -8.50
CA GLY A 53 -1.12 18.97 -8.39
C GLY A 53 -1.62 18.91 -6.94
N THR A 54 -2.91 18.58 -6.78
CA THR A 54 -3.59 18.56 -5.49
C THR A 54 -4.04 17.15 -5.09
N ALA A 55 -4.52 16.35 -6.05
CA ALA A 55 -5.01 15.01 -5.78
C ALA A 55 -3.85 14.01 -5.59
N PRO A 56 -4.01 12.97 -4.74
CA PRO A 56 -3.02 11.91 -4.61
C PRO A 56 -2.66 11.22 -5.93
N ALA A 57 -3.64 11.04 -6.82
CA ALA A 57 -3.44 10.42 -8.15
C ALA A 57 -2.46 11.20 -9.03
N ASP A 58 -2.41 12.53 -8.86
CA ASP A 58 -1.50 13.41 -9.58
C ASP A 58 -0.14 13.57 -8.87
N THR A 59 -0.04 13.14 -7.61
CA THR A 59 1.08 13.45 -6.71
C THR A 59 1.62 12.21 -5.99
N TYR A 60 1.14 11.89 -4.79
CA TYR A 60 1.68 10.85 -3.92
C TYR A 60 1.55 9.41 -4.48
N LEU A 61 0.73 9.20 -5.51
CA LEU A 61 0.59 7.93 -6.23
C LEU A 61 1.40 7.87 -7.53
N ARG A 62 2.25 8.88 -7.80
CA ARG A 62 3.10 8.96 -8.99
C ARG A 62 4.53 8.56 -8.66
N ALA A 63 4.82 7.26 -8.86
CA ALA A 63 6.15 6.68 -8.66
C ALA A 63 7.26 7.44 -9.40
N ASP A 64 6.98 7.87 -10.64
CA ASP A 64 7.89 8.65 -11.47
C ASP A 64 8.25 10.00 -10.84
N LEU A 65 7.25 10.75 -10.34
CA LEU A 65 7.48 12.03 -9.68
C LEU A 65 8.26 11.87 -8.36
N LEU A 66 8.00 10.80 -7.61
CA LEU A 66 8.68 10.52 -6.35
C LEU A 66 10.15 10.14 -6.55
N VAL A 67 10.45 9.33 -7.58
CA VAL A 67 11.82 8.97 -7.95
C VAL A 67 12.59 10.19 -8.47
N ASP A 68 11.97 11.03 -9.30
CA ASP A 68 12.56 12.30 -9.76
C ASP A 68 12.87 13.24 -8.58
N ALA A 69 11.92 13.39 -7.65
CA ALA A 69 12.09 14.20 -6.45
C ALA A 69 13.27 13.71 -5.59
N ALA A 70 13.43 12.39 -5.44
CA ALA A 70 14.53 11.80 -4.67
C ALA A 70 15.88 12.14 -5.30
N ARG A 71 15.98 11.98 -6.63
CA ARG A 71 17.21 12.29 -7.38
C ARG A 71 17.58 13.76 -7.31
N ARG A 72 16.63 14.66 -7.56
CA ARG A 72 16.85 16.12 -7.55
C ARG A 72 17.25 16.65 -6.18
N ALA A 73 16.75 16.02 -5.11
CA ALA A 73 17.11 16.39 -3.74
C ALA A 73 18.37 15.70 -3.22
N GLY A 74 19.00 14.82 -4.02
CA GLY A 74 20.20 14.09 -3.60
C GLY A 74 19.93 13.05 -2.50
N ALA A 75 18.71 12.52 -2.42
CA ALA A 75 18.41 11.39 -1.54
C ALA A 75 19.07 10.10 -2.08
N ASP A 76 19.51 9.23 -1.17
CA ASP A 76 20.07 7.91 -1.47
C ASP A 76 19.13 6.76 -1.06
N ALA A 77 18.02 7.08 -0.40
CA ALA A 77 17.02 6.13 0.03
C ALA A 77 15.60 6.72 -0.02
N VAL A 78 14.60 5.85 -0.17
CA VAL A 78 13.18 6.19 -0.15
C VAL A 78 12.46 5.38 0.92
N HIS A 79 11.79 6.07 1.84
CA HIS A 79 10.89 5.47 2.82
C HIS A 79 9.43 5.71 2.41
N PRO A 80 8.62 4.68 2.19
CA PRO A 80 7.25 4.88 1.71
C PRO A 80 6.24 5.16 2.82
N GLY A 81 6.56 4.84 4.08
CA GLY A 81 5.60 4.99 5.18
C GLY A 81 4.52 3.90 5.11
N TYR A 82 3.25 4.29 5.18
CA TYR A 82 2.10 3.40 5.00
C TYR A 82 1.07 4.04 4.06
N GLY A 83 0.18 3.22 3.49
CA GLY A 83 -0.74 3.69 2.45
C GLY A 83 0.03 4.18 1.21
N PHE A 84 -0.64 4.94 0.35
CA PHE A 84 -0.10 5.37 -0.96
C PHE A 84 0.60 4.22 -1.70
N LEU A 85 1.91 4.34 -1.94
CA LEU A 85 2.69 3.35 -2.68
C LEU A 85 3.53 2.42 -1.77
N ALA A 86 3.27 2.38 -0.47
CA ALA A 86 4.04 1.54 0.47
C ALA A 86 3.97 0.03 0.18
N GLU A 87 2.88 -0.42 -0.42
CA GLU A 87 2.65 -1.80 -0.82
C GLU A 87 2.73 -1.97 -2.36
N SER A 88 3.34 -1.03 -3.07
CA SER A 88 3.54 -1.12 -4.52
C SER A 88 4.89 -1.76 -4.84
N ALA A 89 4.85 -3.00 -5.34
CA ALA A 89 6.05 -3.71 -5.82
C ALA A 89 6.72 -2.96 -6.99
N ASP A 90 5.92 -2.34 -7.85
CA ASP A 90 6.39 -1.54 -8.99
C ASP A 90 7.15 -0.30 -8.51
N PHE A 91 6.64 0.40 -7.50
CA PHE A 91 7.33 1.55 -6.93
C PHE A 91 8.64 1.15 -6.25
N ALA A 92 8.63 0.08 -5.45
CA ALA A 92 9.84 -0.45 -4.84
C ALA A 92 10.89 -0.81 -5.90
N THR A 93 10.47 -1.44 -7.00
CA THR A 93 11.34 -1.76 -8.14
C THR A 93 11.87 -0.50 -8.80
N ALA A 94 11.03 0.50 -9.05
CA ALA A 94 11.43 1.77 -9.66
C ALA A 94 12.48 2.51 -8.82
N VAL A 95 12.33 2.52 -7.49
CA VAL A 95 13.32 3.08 -6.56
C VAL A 95 14.67 2.35 -6.69
N ILE A 96 14.66 1.01 -6.68
CA ILE A 96 15.88 0.20 -6.78
C ILE A 96 16.57 0.38 -8.14
N VAL A 97 15.80 0.32 -9.24
CA VAL A 97 16.30 0.56 -10.61
C VAL A 97 16.87 1.97 -10.75
N ALA A 98 16.32 2.93 -9.99
CA ALA A 98 16.84 4.29 -9.98
C ALA A 98 18.18 4.46 -9.25
N GLY A 99 18.70 3.39 -8.62
CA GLY A 99 19.93 3.39 -7.84
C GLY A 99 19.74 3.82 -6.38
N LEU A 100 18.48 3.89 -5.91
CA LEU A 100 18.13 4.33 -4.56
C LEU A 100 17.85 3.12 -3.67
N THR A 101 18.09 3.27 -2.37
CA THR A 101 17.73 2.24 -1.39
C THR A 101 16.23 2.27 -1.10
N TRP A 102 15.53 1.16 -1.34
CA TRP A 102 14.16 0.98 -0.88
C TRP A 102 14.13 0.61 0.60
N ILE A 103 13.48 1.41 1.45
CA ILE A 103 13.30 1.11 2.87
C ILE A 103 11.97 0.35 3.06
N GLY A 104 12.03 -0.95 2.82
CA GLY A 104 10.90 -1.86 2.93
C GLY A 104 11.29 -3.29 2.54
N PRO A 105 10.33 -4.22 2.47
CA PRO A 105 10.60 -5.57 1.98
C PRO A 105 10.96 -5.57 0.48
N PRO A 106 11.63 -6.62 -0.03
CA PRO A 106 11.94 -6.74 -1.45
C PRO A 106 10.67 -6.71 -2.33
N PRO A 107 10.73 -6.18 -3.58
CA PRO A 107 9.57 -6.11 -4.47
C PRO A 107 8.83 -7.44 -4.65
N ALA A 108 9.57 -8.56 -4.76
CA ALA A 108 8.99 -9.89 -4.89
C ALA A 108 8.16 -10.28 -3.65
N ALA A 109 8.59 -9.89 -2.45
CA ALA A 109 7.82 -10.14 -1.23
C ALA A 109 6.57 -9.25 -1.15
N ILE A 110 6.66 -8.00 -1.62
CA ILE A 110 5.49 -7.11 -1.73
C ILE A 110 4.45 -7.71 -2.68
N ALA A 111 4.88 -8.13 -3.88
CA ALA A 111 4.00 -8.75 -4.87
C ALA A 111 3.35 -10.03 -4.33
N ALA A 112 4.14 -10.93 -3.75
CA ALA A 112 3.69 -12.20 -3.20
C ALA A 112 2.66 -12.03 -2.05
N MET A 113 2.74 -10.92 -1.31
CA MET A 113 1.86 -10.64 -0.18
C MET A 113 0.71 -9.68 -0.50
N GLY A 114 0.67 -9.11 -1.72
CA GLY A 114 -0.33 -8.11 -2.12
C GLY A 114 -1.71 -8.69 -2.39
N SER A 115 -1.78 -9.95 -2.85
CA SER A 115 -3.02 -10.70 -3.02
C SER A 115 -3.28 -11.52 -1.75
N LYS A 116 -4.40 -11.29 -1.07
CA LYS A 116 -4.74 -12.04 0.16
C LYS A 116 -4.92 -13.54 -0.11
N ILE A 117 -5.37 -13.91 -1.31
CA ILE A 117 -5.53 -15.30 -1.74
C ILE A 117 -4.15 -15.96 -1.87
N GLU A 118 -3.25 -15.34 -2.64
CA GLU A 118 -1.89 -15.86 -2.85
C GLU A 118 -1.08 -15.87 -1.55
N ALA A 119 -1.20 -14.82 -0.74
CA ALA A 119 -0.58 -14.73 0.58
C ALA A 119 -1.02 -15.89 1.48
N LYS A 120 -2.32 -16.21 1.55
CA LYS A 120 -2.82 -17.36 2.31
C LYS A 120 -2.31 -18.68 1.77
N ALA A 121 -2.26 -18.85 0.45
CA ALA A 121 -1.71 -20.05 -0.18
C ALA A 121 -0.22 -20.23 0.19
N LEU A 122 0.56 -19.16 0.17
CA LEU A 122 1.97 -19.17 0.61
C LEU A 122 2.12 -19.50 2.10
N MET A 123 1.29 -18.91 2.95
CA MET A 123 1.29 -19.20 4.39
C MET A 123 0.94 -20.68 4.66
N ARG A 124 -0.07 -21.21 3.98
CA ARG A 124 -0.44 -22.63 4.06
C ARG A 124 0.71 -23.54 3.61
N ALA A 125 1.36 -23.22 2.50
CA ALA A 125 2.53 -23.97 2.01
C ALA A 125 3.71 -23.91 2.99
N ALA A 126 3.85 -22.83 3.74
CA ALA A 126 4.84 -22.66 4.80
C ALA A 126 4.45 -23.32 6.14
N GLY A 127 3.31 -24.02 6.22
CA GLY A 127 2.84 -24.67 7.44
C GLY A 127 2.22 -23.71 8.47
N VAL A 128 1.94 -22.46 8.10
CA VAL A 128 1.28 -21.49 8.97
C VAL A 128 -0.24 -21.75 8.93
N PRO A 129 -0.91 -21.92 10.09
CA PRO A 129 -2.36 -22.10 10.13
C PRO A 129 -3.09 -20.89 9.53
N VAL A 130 -4.00 -21.16 8.60
CA VAL A 130 -4.89 -20.16 7.98
C VAL A 130 -6.34 -20.57 8.17
N LEU A 131 -7.24 -19.59 8.26
CA LEU A 131 -8.68 -19.86 8.27
C LEU A 131 -9.10 -20.54 6.95
N PRO A 132 -10.10 -21.44 6.98
CA PRO A 132 -10.74 -21.95 5.76
C PRO A 132 -11.19 -20.80 4.87
N ASP A 133 -10.94 -20.92 3.57
CA ASP A 133 -11.25 -19.90 2.57
C ASP A 133 -11.48 -20.52 1.19
N SER A 134 -12.24 -19.83 0.35
CA SER A 134 -12.50 -20.25 -1.02
C SER A 134 -12.59 -19.02 -1.91
N THR A 135 -11.81 -18.99 -2.98
CA THR A 135 -11.98 -17.98 -4.04
C THR A 135 -13.32 -18.20 -4.71
N VAL A 136 -14.08 -17.12 -4.91
CA VAL A 136 -15.38 -17.20 -5.59
C VAL A 136 -15.15 -17.11 -7.10
N GLU A 137 -15.23 -18.25 -7.77
CA GLU A 137 -15.20 -18.39 -9.23
C GLU A 137 -16.44 -19.15 -9.69
N GLY A 138 -17.36 -18.47 -10.39
CA GLY A 138 -18.60 -19.07 -10.89
C GLY A 138 -19.49 -19.61 -9.77
N ALA A 139 -20.01 -20.83 -9.94
CA ALA A 139 -20.82 -21.52 -8.93
C ALA A 139 -19.91 -22.24 -7.91
N THR A 140 -19.33 -21.48 -6.97
CA THR A 140 -18.48 -22.02 -5.91
C THR A 140 -19.33 -22.59 -4.77
N ASP A 141 -19.05 -23.82 -4.34
CA ASP A 141 -19.69 -24.41 -3.17
C ASP A 141 -19.05 -23.89 -1.87
N LEU A 142 -19.69 -22.88 -1.28
CA LEU A 142 -19.26 -22.24 -0.03
C LEU A 142 -19.77 -22.97 1.23
N ALA A 143 -20.49 -24.09 1.07
CA ALA A 143 -21.03 -24.86 2.21
C ALA A 143 -19.93 -25.37 3.14
N THR A 144 -18.71 -25.54 2.63
CA THR A 144 -17.55 -26.03 3.40
C THR A 144 -16.99 -25.00 4.40
N ILE A 145 -17.25 -23.70 4.19
CA ILE A 145 -16.83 -22.64 5.12
C ILE A 145 -17.83 -22.48 6.27
N GLY A 146 -19.13 -22.61 5.97
CA GLY A 146 -20.21 -22.42 6.94
C GLY A 146 -20.48 -20.94 7.27
N TYR A 147 -21.62 -20.70 7.92
CA TYR A 147 -22.02 -19.36 8.38
C TYR A 147 -21.77 -19.19 9.88
N PRO A 148 -21.48 -17.95 10.36
CA PRO A 148 -21.28 -16.74 9.56
C PRO A 148 -19.93 -16.76 8.82
N MET A 149 -19.90 -16.17 7.63
CA MET A 149 -18.69 -16.01 6.80
C MET A 149 -18.38 -14.53 6.56
N LEU A 150 -17.16 -14.26 6.10
CA LEU A 150 -16.68 -12.92 5.79
C LEU A 150 -16.18 -12.90 4.34
N VAL A 151 -16.95 -12.27 3.47
CA VAL A 151 -16.52 -11.97 2.09
C VAL A 151 -15.47 -10.87 2.14
N LYS A 152 -14.35 -11.04 1.43
CA LYS A 152 -13.27 -10.04 1.37
C LYS A 152 -12.76 -9.86 -0.05
N ALA A 153 -12.50 -8.61 -0.43
CA ALA A 153 -11.70 -8.30 -1.61
C ALA A 153 -10.28 -8.89 -1.51
N SER A 154 -9.84 -9.55 -2.57
CA SER A 154 -8.52 -10.16 -2.68
C SER A 154 -7.42 -9.10 -2.65
N ALA A 155 -7.57 -8.07 -3.48
CA ALA A 155 -6.71 -6.89 -3.51
C ALA A 155 -7.22 -5.82 -2.52
N GLY A 156 -6.28 -5.03 -1.97
CA GLY A 156 -6.58 -3.82 -1.22
C GLY A 156 -6.56 -3.96 0.31
N GLY A 157 -6.76 -2.82 0.98
CA GLY A 157 -6.59 -2.67 2.43
C GLY A 157 -7.53 -1.61 3.02
N GLY A 158 -7.36 -1.32 4.31
CA GLY A 158 -8.14 -0.26 4.99
C GLY A 158 -9.60 -0.64 5.31
N GLY A 159 -9.92 -1.93 5.32
CA GLY A 159 -11.26 -2.43 5.71
C GLY A 159 -12.34 -2.32 4.63
N ARG A 160 -11.96 -1.94 3.41
CA ARG A 160 -12.87 -1.82 2.25
C ARG A 160 -13.10 -3.17 1.58
N GLY A 161 -14.28 -3.35 0.99
CA GLY A 161 -14.65 -4.58 0.28
C GLY A 161 -14.80 -5.80 1.19
N MET A 162 -15.24 -5.59 2.45
CA MET A 162 -15.54 -6.67 3.39
C MET A 162 -17.03 -6.70 3.74
N ARG A 163 -17.65 -7.90 3.76
CA ARG A 163 -19.05 -8.07 4.15
C ARG A 163 -19.20 -9.30 5.04
N ILE A 164 -19.82 -9.13 6.20
CA ILE A 164 -20.24 -10.26 7.03
C ILE A 164 -21.52 -10.81 6.41
N VAL A 165 -21.57 -12.14 6.25
CA VAL A 165 -22.72 -12.87 5.74
C VAL A 165 -23.13 -13.86 6.79
N THR A 166 -24.32 -13.70 7.35
CA THR A 166 -24.82 -14.51 8.47
C THR A 166 -25.79 -15.60 8.03
N ALA A 167 -26.40 -15.44 6.85
CA ALA A 167 -27.33 -16.41 6.27
C ALA A 167 -27.13 -16.58 4.74
N PRO A 168 -27.57 -17.72 4.16
CA PRO A 168 -27.36 -18.01 2.74
C PRO A 168 -27.95 -16.99 1.75
N ASP A 169 -29.09 -16.40 2.08
CA ASP A 169 -29.80 -15.42 1.25
C ASP A 169 -29.11 -14.05 1.18
N GLU A 170 -28.15 -13.78 2.07
CA GLU A 170 -27.36 -12.54 2.08
C GLU A 170 -26.13 -12.60 1.15
N LEU A 171 -25.75 -13.80 0.71
CA LEU A 171 -24.45 -14.06 0.08
C LEU A 171 -24.29 -13.36 -1.27
N ASP A 172 -25.24 -13.52 -2.18
CA ASP A 172 -25.16 -12.95 -3.54
C ASP A 172 -25.06 -11.42 -3.50
N VAL A 173 -25.82 -10.79 -2.60
CA VAL A 173 -25.82 -9.34 -2.40
C VAL A 173 -24.47 -8.89 -1.83
N ALA A 174 -23.92 -9.64 -0.89
CA ALA A 174 -22.62 -9.36 -0.27
C ALA A 174 -21.47 -9.47 -1.28
N LEU A 175 -21.46 -10.54 -2.09
CA LEU A 175 -20.46 -10.76 -3.15
C LEU A 175 -20.48 -9.62 -4.17
N ALA A 176 -21.65 -9.33 -4.74
CA ALA A 176 -21.79 -8.28 -5.73
C ALA A 176 -21.44 -6.88 -5.17
N SER A 177 -21.74 -6.63 -3.88
CA SER A 177 -21.36 -5.39 -3.20
C SER A 177 -19.84 -5.29 -3.00
N ALA A 178 -19.20 -6.37 -2.56
CA ALA A 178 -17.76 -6.41 -2.30
C ALA A 178 -16.96 -6.30 -3.61
N GLU A 179 -17.36 -7.00 -4.67
CA GLU A 179 -16.74 -6.93 -5.99
C GLU A 179 -16.77 -5.51 -6.57
N ARG A 180 -17.95 -4.84 -6.56
CA ARG A 180 -18.07 -3.46 -7.05
C ARG A 180 -17.18 -2.50 -6.27
N GLU A 181 -17.11 -2.64 -4.95
CA GLU A 181 -16.23 -1.81 -4.12
C GLU A 181 -14.76 -2.09 -4.42
N ALA A 182 -14.39 -3.36 -4.63
CA ALA A 182 -13.03 -3.78 -4.93
C ALA A 182 -12.56 -3.22 -6.29
N VAL A 183 -13.39 -3.32 -7.34
CA VAL A 183 -13.10 -2.71 -8.65
C VAL A 183 -12.93 -1.20 -8.52
N ALA A 184 -13.86 -0.53 -7.84
CA ALA A 184 -13.82 0.94 -7.71
C ALA A 184 -12.62 1.44 -6.90
N ALA A 185 -12.16 0.67 -5.92
CA ALA A 185 -11.08 1.08 -5.01
C ALA A 185 -9.69 0.63 -5.46
N PHE A 186 -9.60 -0.55 -6.07
CA PHE A 186 -8.34 -1.26 -6.30
C PHE A 186 -8.15 -1.77 -7.74
N GLY A 187 -9.17 -1.63 -8.61
CA GLY A 187 -9.11 -2.08 -10.01
C GLY A 187 -9.19 -3.59 -10.20
N ASP A 188 -9.31 -4.38 -9.13
CA ASP A 188 -9.43 -5.83 -9.13
C ASP A 188 -10.68 -6.25 -8.35
N GLY A 189 -11.61 -6.93 -9.02
CA GLY A 189 -12.90 -7.35 -8.47
C GLY A 189 -12.89 -8.69 -7.74
N ARG A 190 -11.76 -9.42 -7.71
CA ARG A 190 -11.71 -10.75 -7.11
C ARG A 190 -12.04 -10.71 -5.62
N VAL A 191 -12.91 -11.63 -5.18
CA VAL A 191 -13.32 -11.82 -3.78
C VAL A 191 -13.13 -13.29 -3.34
N PHE A 192 -12.98 -13.49 -2.03
CA PHE A 192 -12.86 -14.79 -1.36
C PHE A 192 -13.56 -14.78 0.01
#